data_AF-A0A9W9Z151-F1
#
_entry.id   AF-A0A9W9Z151-F1
#
_cell.length_a   1.000
_cell.length_b   1.000
_cell.length_c   1.000
_cell.angle_alpha   90.00
_cell.angle_beta   90.00
_cell.angle_gamma   90.00
#
_symmetry.space_group_name_H-M   'P 1'
#
loop_
_entity.id
_entity.type
_entity.pdbx_description
1 polymer ?
#
loop_
_entity_poly.entity_id
_entity_poly.type
_entity_poly.pdbx_seq_one_letter_code
_entity_poly.pdbx_strand_id
1 'polypeptide(L)'
;MSSSNVLEEKFAQFRVDASGCGICGTNFKVSTDERLPMSHDHEENEEDRQEGNQEMEGTSPDEDMETADAHRNTHAHFKKATEFQQYQDLYLQNVHPCLTKEDKLRQMLEDPSLAGKKTQVEFDFERLEGFHFRVKSEVQTIESSLDWTNISSLNDALKVFQVALQETERIVEQGNLGRYNFIVIFIGIQVVPR
;
A
#
# COMPACT_ATOMS: atom_id res chain seq x y z
N MET A 1 3.41 8.53 -16.78
CA MET A 1 3.93 7.37 -16.05
C MET A 1 2.78 6.37 -15.89
N SER A 2 3.01 5.09 -16.16
CA SER A 2 1.94 4.08 -16.15
C SER A 2 1.46 3.81 -14.73
N SER A 3 0.14 3.71 -14.51
CA SER A 3 -0.47 3.45 -13.19
C SER A 3 0.04 2.16 -12.53
N SER A 4 0.56 1.21 -13.32
CA SER A 4 1.15 -0.04 -12.84
C SER A 4 2.39 0.20 -11.96
N ASN A 5 3.24 1.15 -12.35
CA ASN A 5 4.53 1.37 -11.68
C ASN A 5 4.35 1.99 -10.28
N VAL A 6 3.31 2.82 -10.10
CA VAL A 6 3.01 3.47 -8.81
C VAL A 6 2.51 2.45 -7.77
N LEU A 7 1.75 1.45 -8.22
CA LEU A 7 1.23 0.40 -7.35
C LEU A 7 2.32 -0.62 -6.97
N GLU A 8 3.21 -0.96 -7.90
CA GLU A 8 4.40 -1.76 -7.60
C GLU A 8 5.31 -1.08 -6.58
N GLU A 9 5.56 0.22 -6.74
CA GLU A 9 6.37 1.00 -5.79
C GLU A 9 5.76 1.03 -4.39
N LYS A 10 4.44 1.18 -4.28
CA LYS A 10 3.73 1.19 -2.99
C LYS A 10 4.00 -0.08 -2.17
N PHE A 11 3.97 -1.24 -2.81
CA PHE A 11 4.13 -2.53 -2.12
C PHE A 11 5.57 -3.04 -2.09
N ALA A 12 6.51 -2.34 -2.74
CA ALA A 12 7.91 -2.76 -2.83
C ALA A 12 8.60 -2.94 -1.47
N GLN A 13 8.11 -2.24 -0.43
CA GLN A 13 8.61 -2.35 0.95
C GLN A 13 8.12 -3.61 1.67
N PHE A 14 7.02 -4.22 1.24
CA PHE A 14 6.44 -5.42 1.87
C PHE A 14 6.88 -6.69 1.16
N ARG A 15 8.19 -6.86 1.00
CA ARG A 15 8.80 -8.05 0.39
C ARG A 15 9.63 -8.82 1.41
N VAL A 16 10.00 -10.04 1.04
CA VAL A 16 10.99 -10.82 1.78
C VAL A 16 12.28 -10.81 0.99
N ASP A 17 13.37 -10.38 1.60
CA ASP A 17 14.72 -10.46 1.02
C ASP A 17 15.74 -10.88 2.09
N ALA A 18 17.03 -10.88 1.75
CA ALA A 18 18.08 -11.34 2.67
C ALA A 18 18.21 -10.46 3.94
N SER A 19 17.65 -9.26 3.95
CA SER A 19 17.70 -8.34 5.10
C SER A 19 16.50 -8.48 6.04
N GLY A 20 15.36 -8.95 5.54
CA GLY A 20 14.16 -9.08 6.35
C GLY A 20 12.90 -9.40 5.55
N CYS A 21 11.78 -9.43 6.26
CA CYS A 21 10.44 -9.63 5.74
C CYS A 21 9.57 -8.43 6.11
N GLY A 22 9.27 -7.58 5.12
CA GLY A 22 8.40 -6.42 5.31
C GLY A 22 6.95 -6.77 5.63
N ILE A 23 6.47 -7.97 5.27
CA ILE A 23 5.13 -8.46 5.63
C ILE A 23 5.07 -8.79 7.13
N CYS A 24 6.14 -9.40 7.64
CA CYS A 24 6.22 -9.86 9.03
C CYS A 24 6.77 -8.81 9.99
N GLY A 25 7.57 -7.86 9.51
CA GLY A 25 8.34 -6.95 10.33
C GLY A 25 9.55 -7.61 10.98
N THR A 26 10.04 -8.71 10.40
CA THR A 26 11.20 -9.46 10.91
C THR A 26 12.46 -9.07 10.13
N ASN A 27 13.58 -8.92 10.83
CA ASN A 27 14.88 -8.68 10.20
C ASN A 27 15.71 -9.97 10.27
N PHE A 28 16.44 -10.26 9.19
CA PHE A 28 17.40 -11.36 9.16
C PHE A 28 18.82 -10.79 9.37
N LYS A 29 19.70 -11.55 10.02
CA LYS A 29 21.11 -11.18 10.09
C LYS A 29 21.76 -11.51 8.73
N VAL A 30 22.39 -10.50 8.12
CA VAL A 30 23.24 -10.70 6.94
C VAL A 30 24.48 -11.46 7.41
N SER A 31 24.67 -12.70 6.94
CA SER A 31 25.90 -13.46 7.21
C SER A 31 27.10 -12.64 6.75
N THR A 32 27.79 -12.03 7.70
CA THR A 32 29.03 -11.29 7.46
C THR A 32 30.15 -12.31 7.45
N ASP A 33 30.15 -13.20 6.46
CA ASP A 33 31.25 -14.14 6.24
C ASP A 33 32.35 -13.46 5.41
N GLU A 34 32.92 -12.40 5.97
CA GLU A 34 34.25 -11.88 5.60
C GLU A 34 35.23 -12.23 6.74
N ARG A 35 35.41 -13.51 7.05
CA ARG A 35 36.57 -13.96 7.83
C ARG A 35 37.68 -14.35 6.86
N LEU A 36 38.62 -13.43 6.72
CA LEU A 36 39.91 -13.55 6.04
C LEU A 36 40.59 -14.91 6.32
N PRO A 37 41.30 -15.51 5.34
CA PRO A 37 42.07 -16.72 5.60
C PRO A 37 43.33 -16.37 6.42
N MET A 38 43.31 -16.68 7.71
CA MET A 38 44.54 -16.77 8.52
C MET A 38 45.30 -18.02 8.10
N SER A 39 46.30 -17.86 7.23
CA SER A 39 47.37 -18.84 7.04
C SER A 39 48.16 -18.96 8.34
N HIS A 40 48.09 -20.12 9.01
CA HIS A 40 48.94 -20.43 10.14
C HIS A 40 50.06 -21.34 9.64
N ASP A 41 51.24 -20.75 9.44
CA ASP A 41 52.47 -21.48 9.15
C ASP A 41 52.96 -22.21 10.42
N HIS A 42 53.48 -23.42 10.20
CA HIS A 42 54.17 -24.33 11.12
C HIS A 42 55.12 -23.65 12.12
N GLU A 43 55.13 -24.11 13.37
CA GLU A 43 56.35 -24.58 14.05
C GLU A 43 56.03 -25.76 15.00
N GLU A 44 56.78 -26.85 14.82
CA GLU A 44 56.74 -28.08 15.60
C GLU A 44 57.51 -27.90 16.92
N ASN A 45 56.94 -28.34 18.06
CA ASN A 45 57.75 -28.79 19.19
C ASN A 45 56.99 -29.81 20.04
N GLU A 46 57.52 -31.02 20.11
CA GLU A 46 57.04 -32.07 21.00
C GLU A 46 57.54 -31.83 22.44
N GLU A 47 56.69 -32.03 23.44
CA GLU A 47 56.90 -33.03 24.50
C GLU A 47 55.86 -32.92 25.64
N ASP A 48 55.34 -34.09 25.96
CA ASP A 48 54.83 -34.59 27.24
C ASP A 48 53.38 -34.35 27.74
N ARG A 49 52.67 -35.50 27.73
CA ARG A 49 51.49 -35.94 28.48
C ARG A 49 51.08 -35.13 29.71
N GLN A 50 49.82 -34.68 29.69
CA GLN A 50 48.90 -34.91 30.80
C GLN A 50 47.43 -34.92 30.34
N GLU A 51 46.82 -36.09 30.42
CA GLU A 51 45.37 -36.31 30.34
C GLU A 51 44.70 -35.57 31.49
N GLY A 52 43.90 -34.58 31.13
CA GLY A 52 43.00 -33.88 32.04
C GLY A 52 41.89 -33.27 31.20
N ASN A 53 40.81 -34.02 31.03
CA ASN A 53 39.59 -33.60 30.34
C ASN A 53 39.09 -32.28 30.93
N GLN A 54 39.49 -31.16 30.32
CA GLN A 54 38.76 -29.91 30.38
C GLN A 54 37.72 -29.98 29.28
N GLU A 55 36.54 -30.49 29.61
CA GLU A 55 35.32 -30.23 28.84
C GLU A 55 35.03 -28.73 28.93
N MET A 56 35.74 -27.96 28.10
CA MET A 56 35.31 -26.66 27.64
C MET A 56 34.23 -26.93 26.61
N GLU A 57 33.05 -27.37 27.07
CA GLU A 57 31.87 -27.36 26.23
C GLU A 57 31.45 -25.89 26.11
N GLY A 58 32.07 -25.25 25.11
CA GLY A 58 31.81 -23.89 24.73
C GLY A 58 30.31 -23.69 24.66
N THR A 59 29.84 -22.70 25.41
CA THR A 59 28.52 -22.13 25.28
C THR A 59 28.40 -21.62 23.84
N SER A 60 27.90 -22.46 22.94
CA SER A 60 27.40 -22.06 21.64
C SER A 60 25.90 -21.84 21.81
N PRO A 61 25.41 -20.61 21.98
CA PRO A 61 24.09 -20.31 21.50
C PRO A 61 24.22 -20.17 19.98
N ASP A 62 24.25 -21.30 19.27
CA ASP A 62 23.60 -21.33 17.97
C ASP A 62 22.11 -21.10 18.26
N GLU A 63 21.77 -19.83 18.53
CA GLU A 63 20.43 -19.36 18.33
C GLU A 63 20.13 -19.74 16.89
N ASP A 64 19.19 -20.66 16.68
CA ASP A 64 18.64 -21.01 15.37
C ASP A 64 18.19 -19.72 14.68
N MET A 65 19.10 -19.07 13.96
CA MET A 65 18.83 -17.80 13.30
C MET A 65 18.05 -18.11 12.04
N GLU A 66 16.81 -17.62 12.00
CA GLU A 66 15.92 -17.82 10.88
C GLU A 66 16.47 -17.12 9.64
N THR A 67 16.87 -17.90 8.63
CA THR A 67 17.23 -17.37 7.31
C THR A 67 15.97 -16.93 6.56
N ALA A 68 16.11 -16.06 5.56
CA ALA A 68 14.98 -15.65 4.72
C ALA A 68 14.23 -16.85 4.10
N ASP A 69 14.98 -17.88 3.68
CA ASP A 69 14.41 -19.09 3.10
C ASP A 69 13.71 -19.97 4.14
N ALA A 70 14.28 -20.09 5.35
CA ALA A 70 13.59 -20.77 6.45
C ALA A 70 12.28 -20.04 6.82
N HIS A 71 12.33 -18.72 6.93
CA HIS A 71 11.19 -17.87 7.26
C HIS A 71 10.03 -18.01 6.28
N ARG A 72 10.32 -17.95 4.97
CA ARG A 72 9.32 -18.08 3.89
C ARG A 72 8.53 -19.38 3.98
N ASN A 73 9.16 -20.43 4.50
CA ASN A 73 8.56 -21.76 4.61
C ASN A 73 7.79 -21.99 5.92
N THR A 74 7.75 -21.01 6.83
CA THR A 74 7.00 -21.15 8.08
C THR A 74 5.50 -20.97 7.88
N HIS A 75 4.72 -21.74 8.65
CA HIS A 75 3.26 -21.58 8.67
C HIS A 75 2.83 -20.18 9.12
N ALA A 76 3.57 -19.56 10.06
CA ALA A 76 3.30 -18.21 10.52
C ALA A 76 3.44 -17.18 9.39
N HIS A 77 4.51 -17.27 8.60
CA HIS A 77 4.68 -16.43 7.42
C HIS A 77 3.56 -16.66 6.40
N PHE A 78 3.24 -17.91 6.07
CA PHE A 78 2.19 -18.24 5.11
C PHE A 78 0.83 -17.63 5.49
N LYS A 79 0.45 -17.74 6.76
CA LYS A 79 -0.77 -17.11 7.27
C LYS A 79 -0.75 -15.60 7.07
N LYS A 80 0.33 -14.94 7.50
CA LYS A 80 0.47 -13.49 7.42
C LYS A 80 0.53 -12.98 5.96
N ALA A 81 1.17 -13.74 5.07
CA ALA A 81 1.22 -13.46 3.64
C ALA A 81 -0.17 -13.57 2.99
N THR A 82 -1.00 -14.53 3.43
CA THR A 82 -2.39 -14.64 2.98
C THR A 82 -3.21 -13.43 3.40
N GLU A 83 -3.06 -12.98 4.65
CA GLU A 83 -3.75 -11.78 5.16
C GLU A 83 -3.28 -10.52 4.41
N PHE A 84 -1.97 -10.40 4.15
CA PHE A 84 -1.42 -9.31 3.33
C PHE A 84 -1.97 -9.33 1.90
N GLN A 85 -2.11 -10.49 1.27
CA GLN A 85 -2.71 -10.60 -0.07
C GLN A 85 -4.15 -10.08 -0.08
N GLN A 86 -4.96 -10.40 0.94
CA GLN A 86 -6.33 -9.87 1.06
C GLN A 86 -6.33 -8.35 1.17
N TYR A 87 -5.39 -7.79 1.94
CA TYR A 87 -5.20 -6.35 2.02
C TYR A 87 -4.78 -5.74 0.67
N GLN A 88 -3.84 -6.35 -0.05
CA GLN A 88 -3.42 -5.89 -1.38
C GLN A 88 -4.60 -5.87 -2.35
N ASP A 89 -5.39 -6.94 -2.39
CA ASP A 89 -6.57 -7.04 -3.25
C ASP A 89 -7.58 -5.94 -2.90
N LEU A 90 -7.85 -5.73 -1.61
CA LEU A 90 -8.72 -4.64 -1.14
C LEU A 90 -8.20 -3.27 -1.60
N TYR A 91 -6.90 -3.03 -1.45
CA TYR A 91 -6.29 -1.76 -1.84
C TYR A 91 -6.42 -1.51 -3.34
N LEU A 92 -6.09 -2.51 -4.16
CA LEU A 92 -6.11 -2.42 -5.62
C LEU A 92 -7.54 -2.29 -6.17
N GLN A 93 -8.49 -3.03 -5.61
CA GLN A 93 -9.86 -3.06 -6.11
C GLN A 93 -10.72 -1.91 -5.59
N ASN A 94 -10.43 -1.37 -4.40
CA ASN A 94 -11.29 -0.40 -3.75
C ASN A 94 -10.57 0.90 -3.41
N VAL A 95 -9.48 0.85 -2.63
CA VAL A 95 -8.81 2.08 -2.15
C VAL A 95 -8.31 2.91 -3.33
N HIS A 96 -7.45 2.35 -4.17
CA HIS A 96 -6.82 3.07 -5.27
C HIS A 96 -7.84 3.62 -6.28
N PRO A 97 -8.86 2.86 -6.72
CA PRO A 97 -9.91 3.38 -7.58
C PRO A 97 -10.71 4.52 -6.95
N CYS A 98 -11.03 4.46 -5.65
CA CYS A 98 -11.77 5.53 -4.98
C CYS A 98 -10.96 6.83 -4.92
N LEU A 99 -9.69 6.74 -4.53
CA LEU A 99 -8.78 7.90 -4.49
C LEU A 99 -8.58 8.50 -5.89
N THR A 100 -8.34 7.65 -6.89
CA THR A 100 -8.20 8.09 -8.29
C THR A 100 -9.47 8.78 -8.80
N LYS A 101 -10.64 8.30 -8.40
CA LYS A 101 -11.93 8.87 -8.81
C LYS A 101 -12.16 10.23 -8.17
N GLU A 102 -11.84 10.39 -6.89
CA GLU A 102 -11.90 11.67 -6.21
C GLU A 102 -10.99 12.71 -6.88
N ASP A 103 -9.74 12.35 -7.16
CA ASP A 103 -8.77 13.25 -7.81
C ASP A 103 -9.27 13.70 -9.18
N LYS A 104 -9.87 12.79 -9.96
CA LYS A 104 -10.53 13.13 -11.24
C LYS A 104 -11.70 14.08 -11.06
N LEU A 105 -12.55 13.87 -10.06
CA LEU A 105 -13.68 14.77 -9.78
C LEU A 105 -13.20 16.16 -9.37
N ARG A 106 -12.15 16.25 -8.55
CA ARG A 106 -11.49 17.52 -8.19
C ARG A 106 -10.98 18.22 -9.46
N GLN A 107 -10.26 17.51 -10.32
CA GLN A 107 -9.73 18.04 -11.57
C GLN A 107 -10.84 18.54 -12.52
N MET A 108 -11.95 17.80 -12.64
CA MET A 108 -13.08 18.22 -13.48
C MET A 108 -13.65 19.58 -13.04
N LEU A 109 -13.71 19.84 -11.74
CA LEU A 109 -14.25 21.10 -11.19
C LEU A 109 -13.28 22.29 -11.27
N GLU A 110 -12.03 22.06 -11.68
CA GLU A 110 -11.14 23.15 -12.06
C GLU A 110 -11.54 23.78 -13.40
N ASP A 111 -12.35 23.09 -14.21
CA ASP A 111 -12.92 23.65 -15.44
C ASP A 111 -13.81 24.87 -15.09
N PRO A 112 -13.49 26.08 -15.59
CA PRO A 112 -14.32 27.27 -15.41
C PRO A 112 -15.77 27.07 -15.86
N SER A 113 -15.98 26.17 -16.83
CA SER A 113 -17.29 25.80 -17.29
C SER A 113 -18.12 25.18 -16.16
N LEU A 114 -17.54 24.54 -15.16
CA LEU A 114 -18.28 23.92 -14.05
C LEU A 114 -18.35 24.79 -12.79
N ALA A 115 -18.02 26.09 -12.87
CA ALA A 115 -17.98 26.98 -11.70
C ALA A 115 -19.29 26.99 -10.88
N GLY A 116 -20.46 27.02 -11.53
CA GLY A 116 -21.75 26.96 -10.83
C GLY A 116 -22.03 25.61 -10.13
N LYS A 117 -21.41 24.53 -10.61
CA LYS A 117 -21.48 23.20 -9.98
C LYS A 117 -20.50 23.09 -8.83
N LYS A 118 -19.30 23.66 -8.98
CA LYS A 118 -18.30 23.75 -7.92
C LYS A 118 -18.88 24.34 -6.63
N THR A 119 -19.62 25.46 -6.73
CA THR A 119 -20.31 26.05 -5.57
C THR A 119 -21.41 25.14 -5.00
N GLN A 120 -22.10 24.35 -5.84
CA GLN A 120 -23.15 23.44 -5.40
C GLN A 120 -22.60 22.23 -4.62
N VAL A 121 -21.40 21.76 -4.95
CA VAL A 121 -20.79 20.55 -4.36
C VAL A 121 -19.68 20.85 -3.35
N GLU A 122 -19.43 22.12 -3.03
CA GLU A 122 -18.32 22.53 -2.14
C GLU A 122 -18.35 21.80 -0.79
N PHE A 123 -19.52 21.77 -0.13
CA PHE A 123 -19.71 21.03 1.11
C PHE A 123 -19.51 19.52 0.94
N ASP A 124 -19.94 18.95 -0.19
CA ASP A 124 -19.72 17.53 -0.48
C ASP A 124 -18.22 17.22 -0.63
N PHE A 125 -17.43 18.14 -1.18
CA PHE A 125 -15.97 17.99 -1.29
C PHE A 125 -15.26 18.10 0.06
N GLU A 126 -15.67 19.02 0.94
CA GLU A 126 -15.16 19.05 2.32
C GLU A 126 -15.43 17.70 3.02
N ARG A 127 -16.63 17.13 2.80
CA ARG A 127 -16.99 15.81 3.33
C ARG A 127 -16.14 14.69 2.72
N LEU A 128 -15.92 14.72 1.40
CA LEU A 128 -15.04 13.78 0.70
C LEU A 128 -13.60 13.85 1.20
N GLU A 129 -13.07 15.05 1.46
CA GLU A 129 -11.74 15.23 2.01
C GLU A 129 -11.60 14.59 3.39
N GLY A 130 -12.62 14.76 4.25
CA GLY A 130 -12.66 14.09 5.55
C GLY A 130 -12.65 12.57 5.43
N PHE A 131 -13.40 12.01 4.48
CA PHE A 131 -13.41 10.56 4.23
C PHE A 131 -12.12 10.04 3.60
N HIS A 132 -11.54 10.79 2.66
CA HIS A 132 -10.23 10.51 2.09
C HIS A 132 -9.17 10.45 3.20
N PHE A 133 -9.11 11.47 4.06
CA PHE A 133 -8.19 11.49 5.19
C PHE A 133 -8.37 10.25 6.07
N ARG A 134 -9.61 9.88 6.37
CA ARG A 134 -9.90 8.67 7.15
C ARG A 134 -9.39 7.40 6.46
N VAL A 135 -9.68 7.21 5.17
CA VAL A 135 -9.19 6.06 4.39
C VAL A 135 -7.66 6.00 4.41
N LYS A 136 -6.97 7.13 4.20
CA LYS A 136 -5.50 7.21 4.28
C LYS A 136 -4.97 6.85 5.66
N SER A 137 -5.62 7.34 6.72
CA SER A 137 -5.24 7.05 8.10
C SER A 137 -5.36 5.56 8.44
N GLU A 138 -6.44 4.91 8.00
CA GLU A 138 -6.62 3.46 8.20
C GLU A 138 -5.57 2.65 7.42
N VAL A 139 -5.31 3.02 6.15
CA VAL A 139 -4.24 2.42 5.33
C VAL A 139 -2.89 2.53 6.03
N GLN A 140 -2.53 3.72 6.50
CA GLN A 140 -1.27 3.95 7.20
C GLN A 140 -1.20 3.16 8.52
N THR A 141 -2.31 3.04 9.25
CA THR A 141 -2.37 2.28 10.49
C THR A 141 -2.09 0.80 10.23
N ILE A 142 -2.76 0.19 9.24
CA ILE A 142 -2.52 -1.20 8.82
C ILE A 142 -1.07 -1.40 8.38
N GLU A 143 -0.55 -0.53 7.52
CA GLU A 143 0.79 -0.65 6.96
C GLU A 143 1.91 -0.46 8.01
N SER A 144 1.69 0.39 9.02
CA SER A 144 2.69 0.64 10.07
C SER A 144 2.67 -0.39 11.19
N SER A 145 1.49 -0.94 11.53
CA SER A 145 1.37 -2.01 12.52
C SER A 145 1.63 -3.40 11.93
N LEU A 146 1.59 -3.53 10.60
CA LEU A 146 1.61 -4.80 9.87
C LEU A 146 0.47 -5.75 10.33
N ASP A 147 -0.63 -5.17 10.82
CA ASP A 147 -1.87 -5.88 11.15
C ASP A 147 -2.80 -5.89 9.95
N TRP A 148 -2.53 -6.85 9.06
CA TRP A 148 -3.28 -7.05 7.82
C TRP A 148 -4.74 -7.50 8.07
N THR A 149 -5.10 -7.87 9.29
CA THR A 149 -6.46 -8.30 9.64
C THR A 149 -7.39 -7.14 9.93
N ASN A 150 -6.86 -5.94 10.17
CA ASN A 150 -7.63 -4.73 10.44
C ASN A 150 -8.26 -4.11 9.16
N ILE A 151 -8.75 -4.95 8.25
CA ILE A 151 -9.42 -4.54 7.01
C ILE A 151 -10.88 -4.13 7.21
N SER A 152 -11.49 -4.44 8.37
CA SER A 152 -12.89 -4.08 8.66
C SER A 152 -13.07 -2.57 8.77
N SER A 153 -12.23 -1.92 9.58
CA SER A 153 -12.21 -0.46 9.76
C SER A 153 -12.00 0.27 8.43
N LEU A 154 -11.06 -0.22 7.60
CA LEU A 154 -10.81 0.30 6.27
C LEU A 154 -12.02 0.10 5.33
N ASN A 155 -12.66 -1.07 5.35
CA ASN A 155 -13.86 -1.32 4.54
C ASN A 155 -15.02 -0.39 4.91
N ASP A 156 -15.25 -0.14 6.19
CA ASP A 156 -16.33 0.75 6.61
C ASP A 156 -16.05 2.21 6.24
N ALA A 157 -14.80 2.66 6.35
CA ALA A 157 -14.38 3.96 5.83
C ALA A 157 -14.58 4.06 4.31
N LEU A 158 -14.20 3.00 3.56
CA LEU A 158 -14.36 2.93 2.11
C LEU A 158 -15.83 2.96 1.67
N LYS A 159 -16.72 2.23 2.34
CA LYS A 159 -18.16 2.23 2.00
C LYS A 159 -18.74 3.65 2.09
N VAL A 160 -18.46 4.35 3.18
CA VAL A 160 -18.95 5.72 3.37
C VAL A 160 -18.36 6.66 2.32
N PHE A 161 -17.07 6.51 2.03
CA PHE A 161 -16.38 7.30 1.01
C PHE A 161 -16.93 7.04 -0.40
N GLN A 162 -17.16 5.78 -0.77
CA GLN A 162 -17.74 5.38 -2.06
C GLN A 162 -19.14 5.95 -2.27
N VAL A 163 -19.99 5.88 -1.25
CA VAL A 163 -21.35 6.45 -1.30
C VAL A 163 -21.28 7.97 -1.52
N ALA A 164 -20.44 8.66 -0.77
CA ALA A 164 -20.24 10.10 -0.95
C ALA A 164 -19.71 10.43 -2.35
N LEU A 165 -18.74 9.68 -2.86
CA LEU A 165 -18.18 9.88 -4.21
C LEU A 165 -19.25 9.75 -5.30
N GLN A 166 -20.10 8.71 -5.21
CA GLN A 166 -21.18 8.50 -6.17
C GLN A 166 -22.22 9.63 -6.12
N GLU A 167 -22.51 10.16 -4.93
CA GLU A 167 -23.42 11.28 -4.76
C GLU A 167 -22.87 12.56 -5.40
N THR A 168 -21.60 12.88 -5.14
CA THR A 168 -20.94 14.06 -5.71
C THR A 168 -20.81 13.95 -7.23
N GLU A 169 -20.39 12.80 -7.76
CA GLU A 169 -20.28 12.54 -9.20
C GLU A 169 -21.60 12.78 -9.92
N ARG A 170 -22.70 12.24 -9.38
CA ARG A 170 -24.04 12.43 -9.96
C ARG A 170 -24.42 13.91 -10.08
N ILE A 171 -24.06 14.75 -9.11
CA ILE A 171 -24.36 16.19 -9.16
C ILE A 171 -23.54 16.89 -10.26
N VAL A 172 -22.27 16.51 -10.40
CA VAL A 172 -21.36 17.00 -11.45
C VAL A 172 -21.87 16.59 -12.84
N GLU A 173 -22.26 15.31 -13.02
CA GLU A 173 -22.76 14.77 -14.29
C GLU A 173 -24.13 15.35 -14.70
N GLN A 174 -25.07 15.51 -13.76
CA GLN A 174 -26.36 16.15 -14.03
C GLN A 174 -26.18 17.61 -14.50
N GLY A 175 -25.12 18.29 -14.06
CA GLY A 175 -24.73 19.60 -14.57
C GLY A 175 -24.23 19.60 -16.01
N ASN A 176 -23.62 18.49 -16.44
CA ASN A 176 -23.06 18.34 -17.78
C ASN A 176 -24.15 17.97 -18.82
N LEU A 177 -25.07 17.06 -18.47
CA LEU A 177 -26.19 16.66 -19.33
C LEU A 177 -27.22 17.78 -19.59
N GLY A 178 -27.36 18.72 -18.67
CA GLY A 178 -28.21 19.91 -18.85
C GLY A 178 -27.73 20.86 -19.96
N ARG A 179 -26.46 20.79 -20.36
CA ARG A 179 -25.91 21.65 -21.44
C ARG A 179 -26.15 21.12 -22.84
N TYR A 180 -26.15 19.81 -23.02
CA TYR A 180 -26.39 19.20 -24.33
C TYR A 180 -27.87 19.23 -24.75
N ASN A 181 -28.80 19.37 -23.81
CA ASN A 181 -30.23 19.53 -24.11
C ASN A 181 -30.67 20.98 -24.38
N PHE A 182 -29.81 22.00 -24.16
CA PHE A 182 -30.15 23.40 -24.44
C PHE A 182 -29.65 23.88 -25.81
N ILE A 183 -28.87 23.07 -26.55
CA ILE A 183 -28.37 23.41 -27.89
C ILE A 183 -29.33 22.96 -29.01
N VAL A 184 -30.41 22.24 -28.71
CA VAL A 184 -31.40 21.78 -29.71
C VAL A 184 -32.79 22.40 -29.52
N ILE A 185 -32.89 23.66 -29.12
CA ILE A 185 -34.11 24.47 -29.36
C ILE A 185 -33.66 25.92 -29.55
N PHE A 186 -33.43 26.37 -30.77
CA PHE A 186 -33.54 27.78 -31.26
C PHE A 186 -32.84 27.95 -32.63
N ILE A 187 -33.21 27.15 -33.64
CA ILE A 187 -33.07 27.58 -35.04
C ILE A 187 -34.37 27.18 -35.74
N GLY A 188 -35.27 28.15 -35.90
CA GLY A 188 -36.55 27.93 -36.57
C GLY A 188 -37.57 29.06 -36.47
N ILE A 189 -37.14 30.32 -36.31
CA ILE A 189 -37.98 31.47 -36.67
C ILE A 189 -37.26 32.20 -37.80
N GLN A 190 -37.70 31.97 -39.03
CA GLN A 190 -37.55 32.92 -40.11
C GLN A 190 -38.95 33.37 -40.52
N VAL A 191 -39.34 34.50 -39.92
CA VAL A 191 -40.30 35.43 -40.51
C VAL A 191 -39.65 35.97 -41.78
N VAL A 192 -40.33 35.89 -42.92
CA VAL A 192 -40.07 36.78 -44.06
C VAL A 192 -41.38 37.48 -44.41
N PRO A 193 -41.39 38.83 -44.50
CA PRO A 193 -42.57 39.63 -44.75
C PRO A 193 -42.80 39.93 -46.24
N ARG A 194 -44.07 40.26 -46.51
CA ARG A 194 -44.74 40.78 -47.72
C ARG A 194 -45.22 39.77 -48.76
#